data_AF-N1US04-F1
#
_entry.id   AF-N1US04-F1
#
_cell.length_a   1.000
_cell.length_b   1.000
_cell.length_c   1.000
_cell.angle_alpha   90.00
_cell.angle_beta   90.00
_cell.angle_gamma   90.00
#
_symmetry.space_group_name_H-M   'P 1'
#
loop_
_entity.id
_entity.type
_entity.pdbx_description
1 polymer ?
#
loop_
_entity_poly.entity_id
_entity_poly.type
_entity_poly.pdbx_seq_one_letter_code
_entity_poly.pdbx_strand_id
1 'polypeptide(L)' 'MPFSALKPSDEFPPDLTVLTRIELEVLQARVNEELFRECNDHLAPDGETLFRFNTVAHELAIRRELRDLREL' A
#
# COMPACT_ATOMS: atom_id res chain seq x y z
N MET A 1 -20.09 -3.23 -11.78
CA MET A 1 -18.91 -2.67 -11.11
C MET A 1 -17.97 -3.84 -10.83
N PRO A 2 -16.78 -3.98 -11.44
CA PRO A 2 -15.87 -5.00 -10.98
C PRO A 2 -15.26 -4.50 -9.67
N PHE A 3 -15.49 -5.27 -8.61
CA PHE A 3 -14.85 -5.07 -7.32
C PHE A 3 -13.33 -5.19 -7.54
N SER A 4 -12.58 -4.21 -7.04
CA SER A 4 -11.12 -4.25 -6.96
C SER A 4 -10.68 -5.62 -6.42
N ALA A 5 -9.90 -6.33 -7.22
CA ALA A 5 -9.69 -7.78 -7.09
C ALA A 5 -8.35 -8.13 -6.42
N LEU A 6 -7.87 -7.33 -5.47
CA LEU A 6 -6.69 -7.69 -4.68
C LEU A 6 -7.10 -8.68 -3.59
N LYS A 7 -6.96 -9.97 -3.86
CA LYS A 7 -7.13 -11.03 -2.87
C LYS A 7 -5.94 -11.03 -1.90
N PRO A 8 -6.12 -11.51 -0.66
CA PRO A 8 -5.03 -11.62 0.33
C PRO A 8 -3.83 -12.46 -0.14
N SER A 9 -4.03 -13.36 -1.10
CA SER A 9 -3.02 -14.21 -1.72
C SER A 9 -2.28 -13.58 -2.89
N ASP A 10 -2.68 -12.39 -3.34
CA ASP A 10 -2.08 -11.78 -4.52
C ASP A 10 -0.71 -11.20 -4.17
N GLU A 11 0.26 -11.46 -5.05
CA GLU A 11 1.62 -10.95 -4.99
C GLU A 11 1.63 -9.42 -4.91
N PHE A 12 2.66 -8.86 -4.25
CA PHE A 12 2.80 -7.41 -4.17
C PHE A 12 3.01 -6.83 -5.58
N PRO A 13 2.16 -5.89 -6.02
CA PRO A 13 2.19 -5.40 -7.39
C PRO A 13 3.51 -4.66 -7.68
N PRO A 14 4.18 -4.95 -8.81
CA PRO A 14 5.47 -4.34 -9.15
C PRO A 14 5.36 -2.86 -9.54
N ASP A 15 4.17 -2.42 -9.93
CA ASP A 15 3.87 -1.04 -10.30
C ASP A 15 2.59 -0.60 -9.57
N LEU A 16 2.70 0.42 -8.72
CA LEU A 16 1.57 0.98 -7.98
C LEU A 16 0.80 2.05 -8.77
N THR A 17 1.39 2.60 -9.83
CA THR A 17 0.80 3.71 -10.60
C THR A 17 -0.45 3.28 -11.37
N VAL A 18 -0.53 1.99 -11.72
CA VAL A 18 -1.67 1.39 -12.41
C VAL A 18 -2.86 1.11 -11.49
N LEU A 19 -2.63 1.11 -10.17
CA LEU A 19 -3.68 0.84 -9.19
C LEU A 19 -4.63 2.01 -9.09
N THR A 20 -5.93 1.74 -9.06
CA THR A 20 -6.93 2.72 -8.67
C THR A 20 -6.71 3.15 -7.22
N ARG A 21 -7.33 4.28 -6.82
CA ARG A 21 -7.26 4.76 -5.45
C ARG A 21 -7.78 3.72 -4.43
N ILE A 22 -8.88 3.05 -4.74
CA ILE A 22 -9.46 2.03 -3.86
C ILE A 22 -8.51 0.83 -3.74
N GLU A 23 -7.90 0.39 -4.84
CA GLU A 23 -6.90 -0.70 -4.83
C GLU A 23 -5.69 -0.34 -3.97
N LEU A 24 -5.22 0.90 -4.06
CA LEU A 24 -4.09 1.38 -3.27
C LEU A 24 -4.41 1.47 -1.77
N GLU A 25 -5.62 1.91 -1.41
CA GLU A 25 -6.11 1.92 -0.02
C GLU A 25 -6.24 0.50 0.54
N VAL A 26 -6.73 -0.46 -0.25
CA VAL A 26 -6.78 -1.89 0.13
C VAL A 26 -5.38 -2.45 0.31
N LEU A 27 -4.45 -2.16 -0.60
CA LEU A 27 -3.06 -2.59 -0.49
C LEU A 27 -2.38 -2.00 0.75
N GLN A 28 -2.62 -0.73 1.04
CA GLN A 28 -2.12 -0.08 2.26
C GLN A 28 -2.62 -0.78 3.51
N ALA A 29 -3.91 -1.09 3.59
CA ALA A 29 -4.49 -1.79 4.74
C ALA A 29 -3.84 -3.18 4.93
N ARG A 30 -3.60 -3.92 3.85
CA ARG A 30 -2.94 -5.24 3.89
C ARG A 30 -1.52 -5.14 4.43
N VAL A 31 -0.71 -4.23 3.88
CA VAL A 31 0.69 -4.07 4.31
C VAL A 31 0.78 -3.58 5.75
N ASN A 32 -0.15 -2.72 6.19
CA ASN A 32 -0.24 -2.30 7.59
C ASN A 32 -0.57 -3.46 8.53
N GLU A 33 -1.47 -4.35 8.13
CA GLU A 33 -1.81 -5.54 8.93
C GLU A 33 -0.61 -6.50 9.03
N GLU A 34 0.12 -6.71 7.94
CA GLU A 34 1.35 -7.51 7.91
C GLU A 34 2.42 -6.90 8.83
N LEU A 35 2.69 -5.60 8.69
CA LEU A 35 3.63 -4.87 9.53
C LEU A 35 3.23 -4.94 11.02
N PHE A 36 1.94 -4.81 11.32
CA PHE A 36 1.45 -4.90 12.69
C PHE A 36 1.64 -6.30 13.28
N ARG A 37 1.37 -7.36 12.50
CA ARG A 37 1.61 -8.74 12.94
C ARG A 37 3.10 -8.99 13.18
N GLU A 38 3.96 -8.60 12.25
CA GLU A 38 5.40 -8.79 12.42
C GLU A 38 5.97 -8.01 13.61
N CYS A 39 5.50 -6.78 13.86
CA CYS A 39 5.89 -6.02 15.05
C CYS A 39 5.43 -6.66 16.36
N ASN A 40 4.35 -7.45 16.35
CA ASN A 40 3.87 -8.16 17.53
C ASN A 40 4.55 -9.52 17.73
N ASP A 41 4.78 -10.25 16.64
CA ASP A 41 5.31 -11.61 16.65
C ASP A 41 6.85 -11.63 16.67
N HIS A 42 7.49 -10.56 16.23
CA HIS A 42 8.94 -10.43 16.12
C HIS A 42 9.47 -9.16 16.80
N LEU A 43 10.76 -9.16 17.13
CA LEU A 43 11.44 -7.99 17.71
C LEU A 43 11.53 -6.82 16.73
N ALA A 44 11.49 -7.11 15.42
CA ALA A 44 11.49 -6.13 14.36
C ALA A 44 10.77 -6.70 13.13
N PRO A 45 10.06 -5.87 12.35
CA PRO A 45 9.46 -6.27 11.10
C PRO A 45 10.52 -6.58 10.03
N ASP A 46 10.15 -7.41 9.08
CA ASP A 46 11.00 -7.82 7.98
C ASP A 46 11.31 -6.63 7.03
N GLY A 47 12.50 -6.67 6.44
CA GLY A 47 12.95 -5.62 5.52
C GLY A 47 12.06 -5.50 4.28
N GLU A 48 11.51 -6.61 3.78
CA GLU A 48 10.61 -6.62 2.64
C GLU A 48 9.26 -6.00 2.99
N THR A 49 8.74 -6.26 4.18
CA THR A 49 7.49 -5.67 4.68
C THR A 49 7.63 -4.17 4.88
N LEU A 50 8.75 -3.72 5.45
CA LEU A 50 9.08 -2.30 5.56
C LEU A 50 9.24 -1.63 4.19
N PHE A 51 9.88 -2.31 3.23
CA PHE A 51 10.02 -1.80 1.87
C PHE A 51 8.64 -1.60 1.24
N ARG A 52 7.79 -2.64 1.24
CA ARG A 52 6.42 -2.59 0.71
C ARG A 52 5.60 -1.47 1.36
N PHE A 53 5.69 -1.31 2.68
CA PHE A 53 5.03 -0.24 3.42
C PHE A 53 5.44 1.13 2.92
N ASN A 54 6.75 1.37 2.81
CA ASN A 54 7.30 2.64 2.34
C ASN A 54 6.92 2.93 0.88
N THR A 55 6.92 1.92 0.00
CA THR A 55 6.51 2.08 -1.40
C THR A 55 5.06 2.55 -1.50
N VAL A 56 4.15 1.91 -0.75
CA VAL A 56 2.72 2.29 -0.75
C VAL A 56 2.51 3.67 -0.14
N ALA A 57 3.19 3.98 0.98
CA ALA A 57 3.11 5.29 1.61
C ALA A 57 3.60 6.41 0.69
N HIS A 58 4.68 6.17 -0.06
CA HIS A 58 5.23 7.13 -1.01
C HIS A 58 4.27 7.43 -2.17
N GLU A 59 3.69 6.39 -2.79
CA GLU A 59 2.72 6.56 -3.88
C GLU A 59 1.48 7.35 -3.42
N LEU A 60 0.98 7.07 -2.21
CA LEU A 60 -0.14 7.81 -1.63
C LEU A 60 0.20 9.29 -1.40
N ALA A 61 1.41 9.59 -0.92
CA ALA A 61 1.88 10.95 -0.73
C ALA A 61 1.93 11.72 -2.07
N ILE A 62 2.52 11.12 -3.11
CA ILE A 62 2.57 11.71 -4.46
C ILE A 62 1.16 12.03 -4.96
N ARG A 63 0.21 11.08 -4.86
CA ARG A 63 -1.16 11.29 -5.33
C ARG A 63 -1.89 12.39 -4.58
N ARG A 64 -1.60 12.54 -3.29
CA ARG A 64 -2.15 13.61 -2.46
C ARG A 64 -1.62 14.98 -2.91
N GLU A 65 -0.31 15.11 -3.07
CA GLU A 65 0.32 16.35 -3.55
C GLU A 65 -0.18 16.74 -4.95
N LEU A 66 -0.29 15.79 -5.88
CA LEU A 66 -0.81 16.04 -7.23
C LEU A 66 -2.28 16.47 -7.23
N ARG A 67 -3.08 15.98 -6.27
CA ARG A 67 -4.46 16.41 -6.10
C ARG A 67 -4.52 17.85 -5.58
N ASP A 68 -3.73 18.16 -4.55
CA ASP A 68 -3.70 19.49 -3.94
C ASP A 68 -3.25 20.55 -4.97
N LEU A 69 -2.32 20.22 -5.86
CA LEU A 69 -1.90 21.08 -6.98
C LEU A 69 -2.97 21.28 -8.07
N ARG A 70 -3.89 20.33 -8.25
CA ARG A 70 -4.99 20.43 -9.23
C ARG A 70 -6.19 21.24 -8.72
N GLU A 71 -6.29 21.43 -7.41
CA GLU A 71 -7.35 22.19 -6.76
C GLU A 71 -6.95 23.68 -6.55
N LEU A 72 -5.74 24.08 -6.99
CA LEU A 72 -5.21 25.47 -7.03
C LEU A 72 -5.40 26.11 -8.41
#